data_AF-A0A923ZFN3-F1
#
_entry.id   AF-A0A923ZFN3-F1
#
_cell.length_a   1.000
_cell.length_b   1.000
_cell.length_c   1.000
_cell.angle_alpha   90.00
_cell.angle_beta   90.00
_cell.angle_gamma   90.00
#
_symmetry.space_group_name_H-M   'P 1'
#
loop_
_entity.id
_entity.type
_entity.pdbx_description
1 polymer ?
#
loop_
_entity_poly.entity_id
_entity_poly.type
_entity_poly.pdbx_seq_one_letter_code
_entity_poly.pdbx_strand_id
1 'polypeptide(L)' 'PALDGSAVVMGPKPAQIDILLNGKNAMPPWKGVLSDTDIAAVITYTRNSWSNKAPENIVQPAEVLAARK' A
#
# COMPACT_ATOMS: atom_id res chain seq x y z
N PRO A 1 -5.43 6.22 -10.70
CA PRO A 1 -6.48 5.25 -11.12
C PRO A 1 -7.38 4.95 -9.94
N ALA A 2 -8.57 4.39 -10.16
CA ALA A 2 -9.46 3.98 -9.07
C ALA A 2 -8.77 2.92 -8.19
N LEU A 3 -8.96 3.04 -6.86
CA LEU A 3 -8.45 2.08 -5.88
C LEU A 3 -9.47 1.00 -5.54
N ASP A 4 -10.76 1.26 -5.77
CA ASP A 4 -11.83 0.29 -5.63
C ASP A 4 -11.77 -0.74 -6.77
N GLY A 5 -11.79 -2.03 -6.43
CA GLY A 5 -11.62 -3.13 -7.39
C GLY A 5 -10.25 -3.18 -8.08
N SER A 6 -9.25 -2.44 -7.57
CA SER A 6 -7.93 -2.35 -8.20
C SER A 6 -7.16 -3.65 -8.07
N ALA A 7 -6.63 -4.17 -9.18
CA ALA A 7 -5.77 -5.35 -9.19
C ALA A 7 -4.51 -5.20 -8.31
N VAL A 8 -4.03 -3.98 -8.10
CA VAL A 8 -2.89 -3.70 -7.21
C VAL A 8 -3.30 -3.81 -5.74
N VAL A 9 -4.49 -3.30 -5.40
CA VAL A 9 -5.00 -3.31 -4.02
C VAL A 9 -5.47 -4.71 -3.63
N MET A 10 -6.12 -5.43 -4.55
CA MET A 10 -6.57 -6.80 -4.34
C MET A 10 -5.45 -7.85 -4.49
N GLY A 11 -4.35 -7.48 -5.17
CA GLY A 11 -3.19 -8.34 -5.40
C GLY A 11 -2.20 -8.40 -4.22
N PRO A 12 -0.99 -8.93 -4.47
CA PRO A 12 0.03 -9.11 -3.45
C PRO A 12 0.42 -7.81 -2.73
N LYS A 13 0.62 -7.87 -1.40
CA LYS A 13 1.03 -6.71 -0.58
C LYS A 13 2.27 -5.97 -1.10
N PRO A 14 3.37 -6.66 -1.51
CA PRO A 14 4.61 -5.96 -1.88
C PRO A 14 4.45 -4.98 -3.04
N ALA A 15 3.60 -5.29 -4.02
CA ALA A 15 3.38 -4.42 -5.18
C ALA A 15 2.76 -3.07 -4.78
N GLN A 16 1.83 -3.07 -3.83
CA GLN A 16 1.22 -1.84 -3.34
C GLN A 16 2.17 -1.06 -2.42
N ILE A 17 2.94 -1.77 -1.58
CA ILE A 17 3.95 -1.17 -0.71
C ILE A 17 5.01 -0.42 -1.55
N ASP A 18 5.50 -1.05 -2.61
CA ASP A 18 6.49 -0.46 -3.52
C ASP A 18 5.99 0.84 -4.17
N ILE A 19 4.72 0.87 -4.61
CA ILE A 19 4.11 2.08 -5.19
C ILE A 19 4.02 3.22 -4.17
N LEU A 20 3.73 2.94 -2.90
CA LEU A 20 3.70 3.99 -1.88
C LEU A 20 5.11 4.48 -1.54
N LEU A 21 6.10 3.59 -1.51
CA LEU A 21 7.47 3.97 -1.19
C LEU A 21 8.14 4.74 -2.33
N ASN A 22 8.01 4.25 -3.56
CA ASN A 22 8.77 4.72 -4.73
C ASN A 22 7.93 5.60 -5.68
N GLY A 23 6.62 5.67 -5.48
CA GLY A 23 5.72 6.38 -6.37
C GLY A 23 5.41 5.59 -7.65
N LYS A 24 4.50 6.12 -8.46
CA LYS A 24 4.16 5.55 -9.77
C LYS A 24 3.55 6.61 -10.68
N ASN A 25 4.14 6.82 -11.85
CA ASN A 25 3.73 7.86 -12.80
C ASN A 25 3.67 9.25 -12.12
N ALA A 26 2.49 9.87 -12.05
CA ALA A 26 2.28 11.15 -11.39
C ALA A 26 2.15 11.06 -9.86
N MET A 27 2.10 9.85 -9.28
CA MET A 27 2.06 9.68 -7.82
C MET A 27 3.49 9.81 -7.25
N PRO A 28 3.76 10.79 -6.38
CA PRO A 28 5.08 10.95 -5.77
C PRO A 28 5.38 9.83 -4.77
N PRO A 29 6.68 9.59 -4.48
CA PRO A 29 7.09 8.67 -3.41
C PRO A 29 6.73 9.24 -2.03
N TRP A 30 6.23 8.38 -1.13
CA TRP A 30 5.87 8.75 0.25
C TRP A 30 6.90 8.29 1.29
N LYS A 31 7.95 7.56 0.87
CA LYS A 31 9.05 7.10 1.74
C LYS A 31 9.69 8.23 2.56
N GLY A 32 9.75 9.47 2.05
CA GLY A 32 10.33 10.61 2.78
C GLY A 32 9.34 11.38 3.66
N VAL A 33 8.04 11.10 3.56
CA VAL A 33 6.97 11.94 4.12
C VAL A 33 6.16 11.22 5.19
N LEU A 34 5.91 9.92 4.99
CA LEU A 34 5.10 9.11 5.89
C LEU A 34 5.97 8.10 6.65
N SER A 35 5.55 7.77 7.88
CA SER A 35 6.16 6.70 8.66
C SER A 35 5.71 5.33 8.12
N ASP A 36 6.47 4.28 8.45
CA ASP A 36 6.14 2.91 8.03
C ASP A 36 4.78 2.44 8.59
N THR A 37 4.41 2.94 9.78
CA THR A 37 3.10 2.71 10.40
C THR A 37 1.98 3.37 9.61
N ASP A 38 2.17 4.62 9.18
CA ASP A 38 1.16 5.34 8.39
C ASP A 38 0.96 4.68 7.03
N ILE A 39 2.05 4.28 6.37
CA ILE A 39 1.99 3.56 5.08
C ILE A 39 1.26 2.23 5.25
N ALA A 40 1.59 1.46 6.30
CA ALA A 40 0.91 0.20 6.60
C ALA A 40 -0.59 0.39 6.88
N ALA A 41 -0.96 1.43 7.63
CA ALA A 41 -2.34 1.76 7.94
C ALA A 41 -3.14 2.17 6.69
N VAL A 42 -2.56 3.02 5.83
CA VAL A 42 -3.18 3.43 4.56
C VAL A 42 -3.40 2.24 3.64
N ILE A 43 -2.41 1.35 3.50
CA ILE A 43 -2.57 0.16 2.66
C ILE A 43 -3.66 -0.76 3.23
N THR A 44 -3.63 -1.03 4.54
CA THR A 44 -4.65 -1.82 5.22
C THR A 44 -6.05 -1.22 5.03
N TYR A 45 -6.18 0.11 5.13
CA TYR A 45 -7.44 0.79 4.88
C TYR A 45 -7.92 0.58 3.45
N THR A 46 -7.08 0.84 2.43
CA THR A 46 -7.48 0.67 1.02
C THR A 46 -7.86 -0.76 0.67
N ARG A 47 -7.24 -1.76 1.32
CA ARG A 47 -7.52 -3.19 1.11
C ARG A 47 -8.84 -3.67 1.73
N ASN A 48 -9.34 -2.95 2.73
CA ASN A 48 -10.59 -3.27 3.44
C ASN A 48 -11.76 -2.36 3.05
N SER A 49 -11.47 -1.21 2.46
CA SER A 49 -12.47 -0.18 2.13
C SER A 49 -13.13 -0.41 0.77
N TRP A 50 -14.29 0.21 0.59
CA TRP A 50 -15.12 0.07 -0.62
C TRP A 50 -15.49 -1.40 -0.91
N SER A 51 -15.44 -1.82 -2.17
CA SER A 51 -15.65 -3.20 -2.57
C SER A 51 -14.38 -4.05 -2.49
N ASN A 52 -13.26 -3.51 -1.98
CA ASN A 52 -12.04 -4.29 -1.78
C ASN A 52 -12.22 -5.29 -0.63
N LYS A 53 -11.91 -6.55 -0.92
CA LYS A 53 -11.86 -7.67 0.02
C LYS A 53 -10.60 -8.49 -0.29
N ALA A 54 -9.44 -7.85 -0.14
CA ALA A 54 -8.17 -8.51 -0.41
C ALA A 54 -8.00 -9.70 0.56
N PRO A 55 -7.54 -10.88 0.09
CA PRO A 55 -7.29 -12.02 0.97
C PRO A 55 -6.19 -11.73 2.00
N GLU A 56 -5.19 -10.93 1.61
CA GLU A 56 -4.19 -10.35 2.50
C GLU A 56 -4.49 -8.87 2.71
N ASN A 57 -5.36 -8.59 3.67
CA ASN A 57 -5.91 -7.25 3.90
C ASN A 57 -5.16 -6.41 4.94
N ILE A 58 -4.26 -7.03 5.72
CA ILE A 58 -3.47 -6.34 6.76
C ILE A 58 -2.00 -6.32 6.34
N VAL A 59 -1.42 -5.12 6.35
CA VAL A 59 0.02 -4.88 6.19
C VAL A 59 0.60 -4.49 7.54
N GLN A 60 1.70 -5.12 7.93
CA GLN A 60 2.43 -4.77 9.13
C GLN A 60 3.50 -3.70 8.85
N PRO A 61 3.79 -2.78 9.79
CA PRO A 61 4.85 -1.79 9.64
C PRO A 61 6.22 -2.44 9.35
N ALA A 62 6.48 -3.62 9.90
CA ALA A 62 7.71 -4.38 9.64
C ALA A 62 7.87 -4.81 8.16
N GLU A 63 6.76 -5.06 7.46
CA GLU A 63 6.79 -5.39 6.03
C GLU A 63 7.15 -4.16 5.18
N VAL A 64 6.66 -2.98 5.58
CA VAL A 64 7.00 -1.70 4.94
C VAL A 64 8.48 -1.36 5.19
N LEU A 65 8.94 -1.52 6.43
CA LEU A 65 10.35 -1.32 6.78
C LEU A 65 11.27 -2.25 5.98
N ALA A 66 10.90 -3.53 5.81
CA ALA A 66 11.67 -4.47 5.01
C ALA A 66 11.76 -4.07 3.53
N ALA A 67 10.72 -3.41 3.01
CA ALA A 67 10.66 -2.89 1.64
C ALA A 67 11.36 -1.53 1.47
N ARG A 68 11.67 -0.82 2.57
CA ARG A 68 12.28 0.53 2.58
C ARG A 68 13.77 0.56 2.19
N LYS A 69 14.31 -0.52 1.63
CA LYS A 69 15.71 -0.58 1.20
C LYS A 69 16.04 0.46 0.13
#